data_AF-F9S313-F1
#
_entry.id   AF-F9S313-F1
#
_cell.length_a   1.000
_cell.length_b   1.000
_cell.length_c   1.000
_cell.angle_alpha   90.00
_cell.angle_beta   90.00
_cell.angle_gamma   90.00
#
_symmetry.space_group_name_H-M   'P 1'
#
loop_
_entity.id
_entity.type
_entity.pdbx_description
1 polymer ?
#
loop_
_entity_poly.entity_id
_entity_poly.type
_entity_poly.pdbx_seq_one_letter_code
_entity_poly.pdbx_strand_id
1 'polypeptide(L)'
;MEDLSARCIRINPEYAPSVSYLSMIERGKRVPSIDMLEVIAEVFQKDPAWFLDDEPAHEDITPDKGNRGGISGMALEPSFLFSKDILQIAIPEMLSQTGITGRQFAHLLIRAHQESHQNHFPDLERAAEEVGLKRLNLSAQDLMDIARSMGLTIRWISRAPQDVVDELGVSAKQVVTSFFEPPGSIYLNEILRDYPTRLKYDLAVYIGHCVLHSKEGLKSVLSVGHANSWEGDPDQNSSSELNSKDILQAWRDFESSFFAGALLCPKVPFRQLLDRNGYEIDVHKKAGVSPSVAMRRMTVVSPYPHWHYFDAYGQNKLKAVYRGNGIPLPWGNMRKVNDPCQHWAVFRRLSEPQSASSAQISILHVGDEPRIYCCESINMTDPAGNNRVLCAGIDLNPAIDAQGGHSKAIAEELKALCVESGGSAPIPRHIEQEFTTIAKILNINWVERGLYSDARVICSRGAVCPRQPSCYQRCGDSGDND
;
A
#
# COMPACT_ATOMS: atom_id res chain seq x y z
N MET A 1 24.21 -36.70 1.29
CA MET A 1 24.71 -37.18 -0.01
C MET A 1 25.89 -38.13 0.13
N GLU A 2 26.98 -37.73 0.79
CA GLU A 2 28.14 -38.61 1.02
C GLU A 2 27.80 -39.88 1.81
N ASP A 3 27.03 -39.73 2.90
CA ASP A 3 26.57 -40.86 3.71
C ASP A 3 25.68 -41.83 2.92
N LEU A 4 24.74 -41.31 2.12
CA LEU A 4 23.87 -42.11 1.25
C LEU A 4 24.68 -42.90 0.21
N SER A 5 25.63 -42.24 -0.48
CA SER A 5 26.51 -42.90 -1.45
C SER A 5 27.32 -44.03 -0.79
N ALA A 6 27.89 -43.78 0.40
CA ALA A 6 28.65 -44.78 1.15
C ALA A 6 27.77 -45.98 1.58
N ARG A 7 26.51 -45.73 1.97
CA ARG A 7 25.55 -46.80 2.31
C ARG A 7 25.13 -47.61 1.09
N CYS A 8 24.90 -46.97 -0.06
CA CYS A 8 24.60 -47.66 -1.32
C CYS A 8 25.77 -48.57 -1.78
N ILE A 9 27.02 -48.10 -1.63
CA ILE A 9 28.23 -48.91 -1.97
C ILE A 9 28.29 -50.19 -1.15
N ARG A 10 27.83 -50.18 0.11
CA ARG A 10 27.80 -51.36 0.97
C ARG A 10 26.75 -52.39 0.57
N ILE A 11 25.70 -51.97 -0.14
CA ILE A 11 24.61 -52.82 -0.62
C ILE A 11 24.98 -53.40 -1.99
N ASN A 12 25.28 -52.54 -2.95
CA ASN A 12 25.69 -52.97 -4.28
C ASN A 12 26.69 -51.96 -4.90
N PRO A 13 27.99 -52.29 -4.94
CA PRO A 13 29.02 -51.38 -5.45
C PRO A 13 28.86 -51.02 -6.94
N GLU A 14 28.26 -51.91 -7.74
CA GLU A 14 28.15 -51.74 -9.19
C GLU A 14 27.10 -50.69 -9.57
N TYR A 15 26.02 -50.63 -8.80
CA TYR A 15 24.89 -49.72 -9.04
C TYR A 15 24.82 -48.57 -8.01
N ALA A 16 25.80 -48.46 -7.12
CA ALA A 16 25.87 -47.38 -6.16
C ALA A 16 26.13 -46.02 -6.82
N PRO A 17 25.29 -45.00 -6.60
CA PRO A 17 25.51 -43.69 -7.19
C PRO A 17 26.65 -42.96 -6.48
N SER A 18 27.48 -42.26 -7.26
CA SER A 18 28.46 -41.32 -6.70
C SER A 18 27.76 -40.10 -6.12
N VAL A 19 28.44 -39.38 -5.23
CA VAL A 19 27.95 -38.11 -4.64
C VAL A 19 27.60 -37.09 -5.73
N SER A 20 28.42 -37.01 -6.78
CA SER A 20 28.18 -36.14 -7.93
C SER A 20 26.96 -36.57 -8.74
N TYR A 21 26.72 -37.88 -8.88
CA TYR A 21 25.55 -38.42 -9.57
C TYR A 21 24.26 -38.16 -8.80
N LEU A 22 24.25 -38.39 -7.48
CA LEU A 22 23.13 -38.06 -6.60
C LEU A 22 22.74 -36.58 -6.71
N SER A 23 23.71 -35.66 -6.76
CA SER A 23 23.44 -34.23 -6.90
C SER A 23 22.84 -33.87 -8.26
N MET A 24 23.13 -34.64 -9.32
CA MET A 24 22.49 -34.46 -10.63
C MET A 24 21.05 -34.98 -10.65
N ILE A 25 20.74 -36.05 -9.91
CA ILE A 25 19.36 -36.55 -9.72
C ILE A 25 18.54 -35.50 -8.96
N GLU A 26 19.04 -34.99 -7.83
CA GLU A 26 18.36 -33.96 -7.00
C GLU A 26 18.02 -32.69 -7.79
N ARG A 27 18.87 -32.33 -8.76
CA ARG A 27 18.67 -31.15 -9.63
C ARG A 27 17.83 -31.45 -10.89
N GLY A 28 17.26 -32.65 -11.00
CA GLY A 28 16.44 -33.06 -12.14
C GLY A 28 17.21 -33.21 -13.47
N LYS A 29 18.54 -33.29 -13.43
CA LYS A 29 19.39 -33.33 -14.64
C LYS A 29 19.64 -34.74 -15.16
N ARG A 30 19.39 -35.77 -14.34
CA ARG A 30 19.51 -37.18 -14.72
C ARG A 30 18.39 -37.99 -14.08
N VAL A 31 17.84 -38.90 -14.86
CA VAL A 31 16.92 -39.93 -14.39
C VAL A 31 17.76 -41.14 -13.98
N PRO A 32 17.67 -41.63 -12.74
CA PRO A 32 18.39 -42.83 -12.32
C PRO A 32 17.87 -44.07 -13.06
N SER A 33 18.75 -45.05 -13.28
CA SER A 33 18.32 -46.37 -13.77
C SER A 33 17.53 -47.11 -12.69
N ILE A 34 16.72 -48.09 -13.11
CA ILE A 34 15.88 -48.86 -12.17
C ILE A 34 16.73 -49.64 -11.16
N ASP A 35 17.85 -50.22 -11.62
CA ASP A 35 18.80 -50.94 -10.75
C ASP A 35 19.43 -50.02 -9.69
N MET A 36 19.68 -48.75 -10.03
CA MET A 36 20.20 -47.76 -9.09
C MET A 36 19.13 -47.31 -8.09
N LEU A 37 17.89 -47.15 -8.56
CA LEU A 37 16.75 -46.83 -7.71
C LEU A 37 16.48 -47.94 -6.69
N GLU A 38 16.60 -49.21 -7.07
CA GLU A 38 16.47 -50.35 -6.15
C GLU A 38 17.49 -50.27 -5.01
N VAL A 39 18.76 -49.97 -5.31
CA VAL A 39 19.79 -49.82 -4.28
C VAL A 39 19.49 -48.66 -3.33
N ILE A 40 19.02 -47.53 -3.85
CA ILE A 40 18.62 -46.38 -3.02
C ILE A 40 17.40 -46.75 -2.18
N ALA A 41 16.40 -47.39 -2.77
CA ALA A 41 15.16 -47.80 -2.11
C ALA A 41 15.43 -48.78 -0.96
N GLU A 42 16.40 -49.68 -1.11
CA GLU A 42 16.85 -50.58 -0.04
C GLU A 42 17.48 -49.82 1.14
N VAL A 43 18.28 -48.78 0.89
CA VAL A 43 18.83 -47.91 1.96
C VAL A 43 17.71 -47.23 2.75
N PHE A 44 16.64 -46.82 2.07
CA PHE A 44 15.50 -46.11 2.66
C PHE A 44 14.37 -47.04 3.14
N GLN A 45 14.48 -48.35 2.89
CA GLN A 45 13.42 -49.34 3.14
C GLN A 45 12.07 -48.94 2.52
N LYS A 46 12.11 -48.47 1.27
CA LYS A 46 10.94 -48.07 0.48
C LYS A 46 10.85 -48.92 -0.77
N ASP A 47 9.68 -48.92 -1.40
CA ASP A 47 9.51 -49.51 -2.72
C ASP A 47 10.13 -48.58 -3.79
N PRO A 48 10.79 -49.09 -4.86
CA PRO A 48 11.32 -48.25 -5.93
C PRO A 48 10.26 -47.34 -6.58
N ALA A 49 9.00 -47.77 -6.64
CA ALA A 49 7.90 -46.97 -7.16
C ALA A 49 7.60 -45.73 -6.31
N TRP A 50 7.96 -45.73 -5.02
CA TRP A 50 7.83 -44.55 -4.14
C TRP A 50 8.64 -43.35 -4.65
N PHE A 51 9.72 -43.58 -5.40
CA PHE A 51 10.53 -42.53 -6.02
C PHE A 51 10.07 -42.15 -7.44
N LEU A 52 9.13 -42.92 -8.01
CA LEU A 52 8.59 -42.76 -9.36
C LEU A 52 7.15 -42.25 -9.37
N ASP A 53 6.49 -42.21 -8.21
CA ASP A 53 5.18 -41.59 -8.07
C ASP A 53 5.31 -40.08 -8.32
N ASP A 54 4.73 -39.65 -9.45
CA ASP A 54 4.29 -38.27 -9.66
C ASP A 54 3.30 -37.96 -8.53
N GLU A 55 3.81 -37.42 -7.41
CA GLU A 55 2.92 -36.90 -6.36
C GLU A 55 1.91 -35.95 -7.03
N PRO A 56 0.62 -36.04 -6.67
CA PRO A 56 -0.34 -35.04 -7.11
C PRO A 56 0.25 -33.67 -6.76
N ALA A 57 0.29 -32.77 -7.75
CA ALA A 57 0.89 -31.45 -7.66
C ALA A 57 0.80 -30.94 -6.22
N HIS A 58 1.95 -30.84 -5.54
CA HIS A 58 2.05 -30.19 -4.24
C HIS A 58 1.15 -28.95 -4.32
N GLU A 59 0.15 -28.84 -3.44
CA GLU A 59 -0.68 -27.62 -3.37
C GLU A 59 0.28 -26.46 -3.47
N ASP A 60 0.15 -25.66 -4.55
CA ASP A 60 1.05 -24.55 -4.84
C ASP A 60 1.35 -23.88 -3.51
N ILE A 61 2.61 -23.92 -3.04
CA ILE A 61 3.02 -23.22 -1.82
C ILE A 61 3.08 -21.73 -2.20
N THR A 62 1.92 -21.19 -2.58
CA THR A 62 1.66 -19.77 -2.54
C THR A 62 1.98 -19.37 -1.11
N PRO A 63 2.86 -18.37 -0.90
CA PRO A 63 3.20 -17.96 0.44
C PRO A 63 1.91 -17.57 1.17
N ASP A 64 1.54 -18.32 2.21
CA ASP A 64 0.41 -17.98 3.05
C ASP A 64 0.70 -16.61 3.65
N LYS A 65 -0.04 -15.62 3.17
CA LYS A 65 0.12 -14.25 3.64
C LYS A 65 -0.40 -14.09 5.06
N GLY A 66 -1.12 -15.08 5.61
CA GLY A 66 -1.81 -14.97 6.89
C GLY A 66 -2.65 -13.69 6.94
N ASN A 67 -2.56 -12.96 8.05
CA ASN A 67 -3.22 -11.66 8.23
C ASN A 67 -2.56 -10.49 7.46
N ARG A 68 -1.57 -10.74 6.59
CA ARG A 68 -0.87 -9.69 5.83
C ARG A 68 -1.59 -9.50 4.49
N GLY A 69 -2.18 -8.32 4.32
CA GLY A 69 -3.00 -8.00 3.17
C GLY A 69 -2.34 -8.08 1.78
N GLY A 70 -3.16 -7.98 0.72
CA GLY A 70 -2.73 -7.76 -0.67
C GLY A 70 -3.20 -8.86 -1.64
N ILE A 71 -2.92 -8.69 -2.95
CA ILE A 71 -3.17 -9.74 -3.98
C ILE A 71 -2.44 -11.02 -3.61
N SER A 72 -3.07 -12.20 -3.75
CA SER A 72 -2.41 -13.48 -3.46
C SER A 72 -1.09 -13.58 -4.23
N GLY A 73 -0.04 -14.08 -3.56
CA GLY A 73 1.23 -14.35 -4.23
C GLY A 73 1.07 -15.47 -5.24
N MET A 74 2.06 -15.61 -6.12
CA MET A 74 2.18 -16.78 -6.99
C MET A 74 3.32 -17.66 -6.45
N ALA A 75 3.14 -18.98 -6.50
CA ALA A 75 4.24 -19.90 -6.26
C ALA A 75 5.30 -19.70 -7.35
N LEU A 76 6.56 -19.52 -6.95
CA LEU A 76 7.66 -19.27 -7.90
C LEU A 76 8.23 -20.60 -8.38
N GLU A 77 7.42 -21.36 -9.12
CA GLU A 77 7.78 -22.68 -9.65
C GLU A 77 7.71 -22.77 -11.18
N PRO A 78 8.67 -23.47 -11.82
CA PRO A 78 9.87 -24.06 -11.23
C PRO A 78 10.90 -22.99 -10.83
N SER A 79 11.57 -23.20 -9.68
CA SER A 79 12.44 -22.19 -9.03
C SER A 79 13.57 -21.66 -9.91
N PHE A 80 14.05 -22.44 -10.89
CA PHE A 80 15.10 -21.99 -11.81
C PHE A 80 14.65 -20.84 -12.72
N LEU A 81 13.37 -20.75 -13.11
CA LEU A 81 12.82 -19.64 -13.92
C LEU A 81 12.77 -18.32 -13.14
N PHE A 82 12.72 -18.40 -11.81
CA PHE A 82 12.71 -17.25 -10.90
C PHE A 82 14.07 -16.99 -10.27
N SER A 83 15.15 -17.50 -10.88
CA SER A 83 16.52 -17.16 -10.49
C SER A 83 16.78 -15.66 -10.67
N LYS A 84 17.67 -15.11 -9.83
CA LYS A 84 18.02 -13.68 -9.88
C LYS A 84 18.47 -13.25 -11.27
N ASP A 85 19.22 -14.09 -11.97
CA ASP A 85 19.75 -13.80 -13.30
C ASP A 85 18.63 -13.70 -14.35
N ILE A 86 17.66 -14.64 -14.33
CA ILE A 86 16.53 -14.59 -15.26
C ILE A 86 15.61 -13.41 -14.95
N LEU A 87 15.32 -13.15 -13.67
CA LEU A 87 14.49 -12.01 -13.26
C LEU A 87 15.12 -10.66 -13.63
N GLN A 88 16.43 -10.51 -13.49
CA GLN A 88 17.15 -9.29 -13.89
C GLN A 88 17.05 -8.99 -15.38
N ILE A 89 16.88 -10.03 -16.23
CA ILE A 89 16.72 -9.90 -17.67
C ILE A 89 15.23 -9.73 -18.05
N ALA A 90 14.35 -10.54 -17.47
CA ALA A 90 12.94 -10.59 -17.83
C ALA A 90 12.13 -9.37 -17.32
N ILE A 91 12.47 -8.82 -16.16
CA ILE A 91 11.75 -7.67 -15.58
C ILE A 91 11.84 -6.42 -16.48
N PRO A 92 13.04 -5.97 -16.93
CA PRO A 92 13.13 -4.85 -17.87
C PRO A 92 12.34 -5.06 -19.15
N GLU A 93 12.40 -6.28 -19.73
CA GLU A 93 11.67 -6.64 -20.94
C GLU A 93 10.15 -6.55 -20.73
N MET A 94 9.64 -7.16 -19.65
CA MET A 94 8.23 -7.09 -19.28
C MET A 94 7.75 -5.64 -19.08
N LEU A 95 8.56 -4.80 -18.44
CA LEU A 95 8.20 -3.40 -18.18
C LEU A 95 8.19 -2.56 -19.46
N SER A 96 9.14 -2.82 -20.37
CA SER A 96 9.16 -2.23 -21.71
C SER A 96 7.91 -2.62 -22.51
N GLN A 97 7.56 -3.91 -22.55
CA GLN A 97 6.38 -4.42 -23.26
C GLN A 97 5.05 -3.89 -22.68
N THR A 98 4.99 -3.68 -21.37
CA THR A 98 3.77 -3.17 -20.69
C THR A 98 3.72 -1.64 -20.62
N GLY A 99 4.78 -0.94 -21.04
CA GLY A 99 4.89 0.51 -20.95
C GLY A 99 4.84 1.03 -19.51
N ILE A 100 5.36 0.26 -18.55
CA ILE A 100 5.49 0.65 -17.13
C ILE A 100 6.87 1.25 -16.92
N THR A 101 6.93 2.46 -16.35
CA THR A 101 8.23 3.13 -16.09
C THR A 101 8.95 2.53 -14.88
N GLY A 102 10.28 2.70 -14.81
CA GLY A 102 11.08 2.26 -13.67
C GLY A 102 10.58 2.81 -12.34
N ARG A 103 10.11 4.08 -12.30
CA ARG A 103 9.53 4.70 -11.11
C ARG A 103 8.17 4.11 -10.72
N GLN A 104 7.30 3.81 -11.70
CA GLN A 104 6.03 3.14 -11.43
C GLN A 104 6.24 1.74 -10.87
N PHE A 105 7.22 1.01 -11.41
CA PHE A 105 7.64 -0.29 -10.89
C PHE A 105 8.21 -0.18 -9.47
N ALA A 106 9.08 0.79 -9.20
CA ALA A 106 9.62 1.05 -7.87
C ALA A 106 8.50 1.26 -6.83
N HIS A 107 7.48 2.05 -7.16
CA HIS A 107 6.34 2.27 -6.28
C HIS A 107 5.44 1.02 -6.10
N LEU A 108 5.40 0.10 -7.06
CA LEU A 108 4.76 -1.21 -6.87
C LEU A 108 5.56 -2.03 -5.84
N LEU A 109 6.89 -2.08 -5.96
CA LEU A 109 7.78 -2.76 -5.02
C LEU A 109 7.68 -2.17 -3.61
N ILE A 110 7.72 -0.83 -3.49
CA ILE A 110 7.58 -0.13 -2.20
C ILE A 110 6.24 -0.48 -1.56
N ARG A 111 5.13 -0.46 -2.30
CA ARG A 111 3.81 -0.83 -1.76
C ARG A 111 3.78 -2.29 -1.28
N ALA A 112 4.31 -3.22 -2.08
CA ALA A 112 4.40 -4.62 -1.67
C ALA A 112 5.25 -4.78 -0.39
N HIS A 113 6.35 -4.02 -0.28
CA HIS A 113 7.20 -3.99 0.90
C HIS A 113 6.50 -3.40 2.13
N GLN A 114 5.77 -2.29 1.97
CA GLN A 114 4.96 -1.70 3.04
C GLN A 114 3.85 -2.66 3.52
N GLU A 115 3.18 -3.35 2.60
CA GLU A 115 2.13 -4.32 2.92
C GLU A 115 2.71 -5.52 3.68
N SER A 116 3.85 -6.07 3.25
CA SER A 116 4.49 -7.22 3.92
C SER A 116 5.00 -6.90 5.34
N HIS A 117 5.36 -5.63 5.58
CA HIS A 117 5.81 -5.15 6.89
C HIS A 117 4.69 -4.49 7.72
N GLN A 118 3.43 -4.49 7.25
CA GLN A 118 2.33 -3.74 7.87
C GLN A 118 2.70 -2.27 8.17
N ASN A 119 3.53 -1.68 7.31
CA ASN A 119 4.05 -0.31 7.40
C ASN A 119 4.82 0.00 8.69
N HIS A 120 5.34 -1.03 9.37
CA HIS A 120 6.19 -0.88 10.54
C HIS A 120 7.67 -0.85 10.16
N PHE A 121 8.31 0.31 10.35
CA PHE A 121 9.74 0.53 10.07
C PHE A 121 10.43 1.10 11.32
N PRO A 122 10.74 0.26 12.32
CA PRO A 122 11.20 0.71 13.64
C PRO A 122 12.51 1.50 13.59
N ASP A 123 13.40 1.20 12.65
CA ASP A 123 14.67 1.92 12.51
C ASP A 123 14.47 3.35 11.98
N LEU A 124 13.57 3.53 11.01
CA LEU A 124 13.17 4.87 10.54
C LEU A 124 12.46 5.66 11.63
N GLU A 125 11.59 5.00 12.40
CA GLU A 125 10.93 5.62 13.57
C GLU A 125 11.96 6.06 14.63
N ARG A 126 12.92 5.19 14.95
CA ARG A 126 13.98 5.48 15.93
C ARG A 126 14.83 6.66 15.49
N ALA A 127 15.30 6.67 14.25
CA ALA A 127 16.10 7.76 13.71
C ALA A 127 15.35 9.11 13.76
N ALA A 128 14.06 9.11 13.42
CA ALA A 128 13.24 10.31 13.50
C ALA A 128 13.00 10.78 14.93
N GLU A 129 12.79 9.86 15.87
CA GLU A 129 12.61 10.16 17.28
C GLU A 129 13.87 10.68 17.96
N GLU A 130 15.05 10.20 17.55
CA GLU A 130 16.35 10.70 18.00
C GLU A 130 16.59 12.15 17.55
N VAL A 131 16.26 12.48 16.30
CA VAL A 131 16.39 13.85 15.77
C VAL A 131 15.34 14.79 16.35
N GLY A 132 14.08 14.35 16.46
CA GLY A 132 12.97 15.15 16.98
C GLY A 132 12.90 15.21 18.50
N LEU A 133 13.69 14.40 19.20
CA LEU A 133 13.63 14.19 20.65
C LEU A 133 12.23 13.81 21.15
N LYS A 134 11.49 13.04 20.34
CA LYS A 134 10.10 12.62 20.59
C LYS A 134 9.14 13.78 20.89
N ARG A 135 9.46 15.00 20.44
CA ARG A 135 8.60 16.17 20.64
C ARG A 135 7.46 16.15 19.62
N LEU A 136 6.23 16.19 20.12
CA LEU A 136 5.06 16.47 19.30
C LEU A 136 4.92 18.00 19.11
N ASN A 137 4.23 18.43 18.06
CA ASN A 137 3.94 19.85 17.78
C ASN A 137 5.16 20.72 17.48
N LEU A 138 6.20 20.15 16.85
CA LEU A 138 7.33 20.92 16.34
C LEU A 138 6.84 22.09 15.47
N SER A 139 7.32 23.29 15.77
CA SER A 139 7.05 24.48 14.95
C SER A 139 7.88 24.43 13.67
N ALA A 140 7.54 25.27 12.68
CA ALA A 140 8.40 25.41 11.51
C ALA A 140 9.79 25.93 11.91
N GLN A 141 9.87 26.76 12.94
CA GLN A 141 11.13 27.28 13.47
C GLN A 141 11.98 26.17 14.09
N ASP A 142 11.38 25.27 14.89
CA ASP A 142 12.09 24.10 15.44
C ASP A 142 12.73 23.26 14.33
N LEU A 143 12.01 23.02 13.23
CA LEU A 143 12.51 22.24 12.10
C LEU A 143 13.63 22.97 11.35
N MET A 144 13.52 24.29 11.19
CA MET A 144 14.60 25.09 10.62
C MET A 144 15.85 25.05 11.51
N ASP A 145 15.69 25.07 12.83
CA ASP A 145 16.81 25.02 13.77
C ASP A 145 17.45 23.63 13.82
N ILE A 146 16.66 22.56 13.74
CA ILE A 146 17.17 21.19 13.53
C ILE A 146 18.00 21.14 12.25
N ALA A 147 17.45 21.60 11.11
CA ALA A 147 18.16 21.62 9.84
C ALA A 147 19.48 22.42 9.91
N ARG A 148 19.47 23.60 10.55
CA ARG A 148 20.68 24.43 10.74
C ARG A 148 21.71 23.77 11.66
N SER A 149 21.29 23.10 12.74
CA SER A 149 22.20 22.35 13.62
C SER A 149 22.89 21.20 12.90
N MET A 150 22.25 20.66 11.86
CA MET A 150 22.83 19.69 10.95
C MET A 150 23.71 20.34 9.88
N GLY A 151 23.93 21.66 9.88
CA GLY A 151 24.72 22.38 8.89
C GLY A 151 24.03 22.58 7.54
N LEU A 152 22.69 22.55 7.49
CA LEU A 152 21.91 22.84 6.29
C LEU A 152 21.63 24.34 6.17
N THR A 153 21.71 24.86 4.95
CA THR A 153 21.38 26.26 4.64
C THR A 153 19.97 26.34 4.08
N ILE A 154 19.14 27.26 4.58
CA ILE A 154 17.76 27.43 4.11
C ILE A 154 17.66 28.76 3.35
N ARG A 155 17.13 28.71 2.13
CA ARG A 155 16.93 29.87 1.24
C ARG A 155 15.48 29.94 0.78
N TRP A 156 14.94 31.15 0.69
CA TRP A 156 13.60 31.39 0.16
C TRP A 156 13.69 31.82 -1.30
N ILE A 157 12.78 31.32 -2.13
CA ILE A 157 12.69 31.65 -3.55
C ILE A 157 11.24 31.93 -3.97
N SER A 158 11.08 32.80 -4.95
CA SER A 158 9.79 33.09 -5.58
C SER A 158 9.73 32.40 -6.93
N ARG A 159 9.06 31.24 -7.02
CA ARG A 159 8.87 30.49 -8.27
C ARG A 159 7.37 30.37 -8.53
N ALA A 160 6.92 30.86 -9.69
CA ALA A 160 5.51 30.82 -10.08
C ALA A 160 5.01 29.37 -10.32
N PRO A 161 3.70 29.09 -10.14
CA PRO A 161 3.10 27.81 -10.55
C PRO A 161 3.35 27.52 -12.02
N GLN A 162 3.65 26.26 -12.37
CA GLN A 162 3.63 25.80 -13.76
C GLN A 162 2.31 25.06 -13.96
N ASP A 163 1.47 25.55 -14.87
CA ASP A 163 0.27 24.84 -15.28
C ASP A 163 0.68 23.68 -16.19
N VAL A 164 0.36 22.45 -15.79
CA VAL A 164 0.59 21.25 -16.60
C VAL A 164 -0.79 20.77 -17.09
N VAL A 165 -0.97 20.73 -18.41
CA VAL A 165 -2.18 20.17 -19.03
C VAL A 165 -1.91 18.70 -19.29
N ASP A 166 -2.74 17.82 -18.71
CA ASP A 166 -2.70 16.37 -18.93
C ASP A 166 -3.10 16.03 -20.38
N GLU A 167 -2.68 14.88 -20.92
CA GLU A 167 -2.98 14.39 -22.28
C GLU A 167 -4.49 14.27 -22.57
N LEU A 168 -5.32 14.31 -21.52
CA LEU A 168 -6.79 14.24 -21.55
C LEU A 168 -7.47 15.60 -21.40
N GLY A 169 -6.74 16.72 -21.51
CA GLY A 169 -7.31 18.08 -21.49
C GLY A 169 -7.79 18.57 -20.12
N VAL A 170 -7.45 17.87 -19.04
CA VAL A 170 -7.71 18.33 -17.66
C VAL A 170 -6.57 19.25 -17.24
N SER A 171 -6.84 20.55 -17.15
CA SER A 171 -5.88 21.50 -16.57
C SER A 171 -5.86 21.33 -15.06
N ALA A 172 -4.69 20.96 -14.53
CA ALA A 172 -4.53 20.88 -13.09
C ALA A 172 -3.19 21.48 -12.69
N LYS A 173 -3.24 22.33 -11.67
CA LYS A 173 -2.14 23.23 -11.32
C LYS A 173 -1.04 22.46 -10.61
N GLN A 174 0.22 22.72 -10.93
CA GLN A 174 1.38 22.17 -10.24
C GLN A 174 2.24 23.28 -9.65
N VAL A 175 2.70 23.07 -8.41
CA VAL A 175 3.58 23.99 -7.70
C VAL A 175 4.75 23.21 -7.13
N VAL A 176 5.97 23.59 -7.51
CA VAL A 176 7.18 23.16 -6.80
C VAL A 176 7.24 23.91 -5.48
N THR A 177 7.09 23.18 -4.38
CA THR A 177 7.07 23.77 -3.04
C THR A 177 8.47 23.97 -2.50
N SER A 178 9.38 23.05 -2.79
CA SER A 178 10.76 23.13 -2.34
C SER A 178 11.68 22.19 -3.11
N PHE A 179 12.99 22.40 -3.01
CA PHE A 179 13.98 21.41 -3.44
C PHE A 179 15.24 21.45 -2.56
N PHE A 180 15.93 20.31 -2.52
CA PHE A 180 17.24 20.15 -1.92
C PHE A 180 18.32 20.19 -3.01
N GLU A 181 19.32 21.03 -2.81
CA GLU A 181 20.52 21.13 -3.63
C GLU A 181 21.73 20.66 -2.80
N PRO A 182 22.38 19.57 -3.23
CA PRO A 182 23.61 19.09 -2.59
C PRO A 182 24.71 20.17 -2.61
N PRO A 183 25.58 20.26 -1.59
CA PRO A 183 25.73 19.32 -0.47
C PRO A 183 24.96 19.74 0.80
N GLY A 184 23.90 20.56 0.73
CA GLY A 184 23.19 20.96 1.95
C GLY A 184 22.33 22.22 1.91
N SER A 185 21.86 22.65 0.73
CA SER A 185 21.00 23.82 0.59
C SER A 185 19.54 23.40 0.38
N ILE A 186 18.63 23.85 1.24
CA ILE A 186 17.18 23.71 1.07
C ILE A 186 16.63 25.02 0.52
N TYR A 187 15.97 24.95 -0.62
CA TYR A 187 15.25 26.06 -1.22
C TYR A 187 13.75 25.89 -1.00
N LEU A 188 13.13 26.87 -0.35
CA LEU A 188 11.71 26.90 -0.02
C LEU A 188 11.01 27.95 -0.87
N ASN A 189 9.91 27.57 -1.51
CA ASN A 189 9.07 28.52 -2.22
C ASN A 189 8.33 29.42 -1.21
N GLU A 190 8.26 30.72 -1.48
CA GLU A 190 7.56 31.71 -0.65
C GLU A 190 6.09 31.37 -0.40
N ILE A 191 5.44 30.64 -1.32
CA ILE A 191 4.08 30.13 -1.12
C ILE A 191 3.95 29.34 0.19
N LEU A 192 5.01 28.66 0.65
CA LEU A 192 4.99 27.86 1.88
C LEU A 192 4.79 28.69 3.15
N ARG A 193 4.96 30.01 3.10
CA ARG A 193 4.66 30.90 4.23
C ARG A 193 3.16 30.87 4.60
N ASP A 194 2.30 30.71 3.60
CA ASP A 194 0.85 30.64 3.78
C ASP A 194 0.37 29.22 4.14
N TYR A 195 1.24 28.21 3.97
CA TYR A 195 0.95 26.81 4.22
C TYR A 195 1.92 26.19 5.25
N PRO A 196 1.83 26.59 6.53
CA PRO A 196 2.79 26.19 7.57
C PRO A 196 2.85 24.68 7.80
N THR A 197 1.75 23.96 7.66
CA THR A 197 1.73 22.49 7.79
C THR A 197 2.47 21.80 6.64
N ARG A 198 2.45 22.37 5.43
CA ARG A 198 3.23 21.89 4.29
C ARG A 198 4.71 22.24 4.45
N LEU A 199 5.02 23.46 4.91
CA LEU A 199 6.39 23.87 5.21
C LEU A 199 7.07 22.91 6.20
N LYS A 200 6.35 22.54 7.28
CA LYS A 200 6.84 21.54 8.24
C LYS A 200 7.13 20.19 7.59
N TYR A 201 6.24 19.73 6.73
CA TYR A 201 6.42 18.47 6.01
C TYR A 201 7.65 18.51 5.10
N ASP A 202 7.79 19.55 4.28
CA ASP A 202 8.91 19.67 3.33
C ASP A 202 10.25 19.72 4.06
N LEU A 203 10.36 20.51 5.14
CA LEU A 203 11.56 20.53 6.00
C LEU A 203 11.86 19.15 6.61
N ALA A 204 10.83 18.47 7.14
CA ALA A 204 10.99 17.16 7.75
C ALA A 204 11.46 16.09 6.74
N VAL A 205 11.00 16.16 5.49
CA VAL A 205 11.47 15.26 4.41
C VAL A 205 12.94 15.48 4.12
N TYR A 206 13.42 16.73 4.03
CA TYR A 206 14.84 16.98 3.78
C TYR A 206 15.74 16.66 4.96
N ILE A 207 15.26 16.87 6.19
CA ILE A 207 15.96 16.38 7.40
C ILE A 207 16.12 14.86 7.30
N GLY A 208 15.03 14.13 7.01
CA GLY A 208 15.08 12.68 6.83
C GLY A 208 16.04 12.25 5.72
N HIS A 209 16.00 12.91 4.57
CA HIS A 209 16.92 12.66 3.47
C HIS A 209 18.38 12.79 3.90
N CYS A 210 18.72 13.86 4.62
CA CYS A 210 20.08 14.10 5.09
C CYS A 210 20.55 13.10 6.15
N VAL A 211 19.64 12.67 7.04
CA VAL A 211 19.92 11.68 8.08
C VAL A 211 20.16 10.29 7.46
N LEU A 212 19.35 9.91 6.47
CA LEU A 212 19.33 8.54 5.95
C LEU A 212 20.25 8.32 4.74
N HIS A 213 20.51 9.35 3.92
CA HIS A 213 21.13 9.17 2.59
C HIS A 213 22.37 10.03 2.32
N SER A 214 22.92 10.68 3.36
CA SER A 214 24.00 11.69 3.25
C SER A 214 23.58 12.97 2.53
N LYS A 215 24.29 14.07 2.82
CA LYS A 215 24.02 15.39 2.23
C LYS A 215 24.56 15.55 0.81
N GLU A 216 25.44 14.63 0.38
CA GLU A 216 25.98 14.55 -0.98
C GLU A 216 25.04 13.83 -1.96
N GLY A 217 23.80 13.54 -1.53
CA GLY A 217 22.78 12.83 -2.29
C GLY A 217 22.36 13.54 -3.58
N LEU A 218 21.34 12.98 -4.25
CA LEU A 218 20.79 13.56 -5.48
C LEU A 218 19.85 14.75 -5.15
N LYS A 219 19.66 15.64 -6.13
CA LYS A 219 18.67 16.72 -6.04
C LYS A 219 17.28 16.12 -5.78
N SER A 220 16.65 16.51 -4.68
CA SER A 220 15.30 16.06 -4.32
C SER A 220 14.32 17.23 -4.44
N VAL A 221 13.24 17.06 -5.20
CA VAL A 221 12.25 18.11 -5.48
C VAL A 221 10.91 17.69 -4.90
N LEU A 222 10.28 18.58 -4.14
CA LEU A 222 8.92 18.38 -3.63
C LEU A 222 7.96 19.30 -4.37
N SER A 223 6.85 18.73 -4.81
CA SER A 223 5.78 19.44 -5.49
C SER A 223 4.41 19.11 -4.89
N VAL A 224 3.46 19.98 -5.19
CA VAL A 224 2.02 19.85 -4.93
C VAL A 224 1.28 19.94 -6.26
N GLY A 225 0.15 19.25 -6.36
CA GLY A 225 -0.70 19.27 -7.53
C GLY A 225 -0.58 18.03 -8.41
N HIS A 226 -1.00 18.18 -9.66
CA HIS A 226 -1.31 17.11 -10.61
C HIS A 226 -0.11 16.31 -11.13
N ALA A 227 1.10 16.67 -10.75
CA ALA A 227 2.18 15.71 -10.78
C ALA A 227 1.80 14.53 -9.88
N ASN A 228 1.29 13.48 -10.51
CA ASN A 228 1.67 12.14 -10.16
C ASN A 228 3.17 12.24 -9.82
N SER A 229 3.57 11.93 -8.58
CA SER A 229 4.97 11.62 -8.26
C SER A 229 5.52 10.42 -9.06
N TRP A 230 4.80 9.98 -10.10
CA TRP A 230 4.92 8.76 -10.89
C TRP A 230 4.95 9.08 -12.40
N GLU A 231 4.57 10.29 -12.82
CA GLU A 231 4.87 10.84 -14.14
C GLU A 231 6.14 11.67 -13.99
N GLY A 232 7.09 11.44 -14.90
CA GLY A 232 8.42 12.05 -14.85
C GLY A 232 8.36 13.58 -14.89
N ASP A 233 9.47 14.19 -14.51
CA ASP A 233 9.75 15.56 -14.92
C ASP A 233 9.82 15.55 -16.46
N PRO A 234 9.02 16.35 -17.20
CA PRO A 234 9.06 16.35 -18.66
C PRO A 234 10.44 16.72 -19.23
N ASP A 235 11.32 17.31 -18.41
CA ASP A 235 12.70 17.68 -18.77
C ASP A 235 13.74 16.55 -18.63
N GLN A 236 13.39 15.37 -18.10
CA GLN A 236 14.27 14.21 -18.16
C GLN A 236 13.79 13.29 -19.29
N ASN A 237 14.55 13.29 -20.39
CA ASN A 237 14.43 12.35 -21.51
C ASN A 237 13.85 11.01 -21.04
N SER A 238 12.60 10.75 -21.42
CA SER A 238 11.89 9.51 -21.15
C SER A 238 12.55 8.36 -21.91
N SER A 239 13.72 7.94 -21.46
CA SER A 239 14.29 6.67 -21.87
C SER A 239 13.43 5.59 -21.24
N SER A 240 12.84 4.74 -22.07
CA SER A 240 12.19 3.48 -21.69
C SER A 240 13.17 2.48 -21.05
N GLU A 241 14.45 2.82 -20.95
CA GLU A 241 15.45 2.05 -20.23
C GLU A 241 15.23 2.15 -18.71
N LEU A 242 15.14 0.98 -18.08
CA LEU A 242 14.95 0.83 -16.65
C LEU A 242 16.21 1.31 -15.91
N ASN A 243 16.21 2.59 -15.52
CA ASN A 243 17.32 3.19 -14.80
C ASN A 243 17.25 2.80 -13.32
N SER A 244 18.22 2.03 -12.85
CA SER A 244 18.34 1.64 -11.43
C SER A 244 18.39 2.84 -10.48
N LYS A 245 18.81 4.02 -10.97
CA LYS A 245 18.78 5.27 -10.21
C LYS A 245 17.36 5.73 -9.88
N ASP A 246 16.38 5.52 -10.76
CA ASP A 246 14.99 5.93 -10.53
C ASP A 246 14.35 5.09 -9.42
N ILE A 247 14.65 3.79 -9.41
CA ILE A 247 14.20 2.89 -8.35
C ILE A 247 14.80 3.30 -7.00
N LEU A 248 16.12 3.56 -6.98
CA LEU A 248 16.81 4.02 -5.78
C LEU A 248 16.26 5.37 -5.29
N GLN A 249 15.98 6.31 -6.19
CA GLN A 249 15.41 7.60 -5.82
C GLN A 249 14.01 7.46 -5.24
N ALA A 250 13.14 6.63 -5.85
CA ALA A 250 11.81 6.36 -5.32
C ALA A 250 11.86 5.71 -3.93
N TRP A 251 12.81 4.80 -3.69
CA TRP A 251 13.03 4.21 -2.38
C TRP A 251 13.47 5.25 -1.34
N ARG A 252 14.44 6.11 -1.68
CA ARG A 252 14.89 7.20 -0.82
C ARG A 252 13.80 8.23 -0.51
N ASP A 253 12.98 8.56 -1.50
CA ASP A 253 11.81 9.44 -1.34
C ASP A 253 10.81 8.83 -0.34
N PHE A 254 10.57 7.51 -0.44
CA PHE A 254 9.74 6.78 0.51
C PHE A 254 10.31 6.83 1.93
N GLU A 255 11.58 6.47 2.12
CA GLU A 255 12.23 6.45 3.44
C GLU A 255 12.22 7.85 4.09
N SER A 256 12.55 8.88 3.30
CA SER A 256 12.54 10.28 3.74
C SER A 256 11.11 10.76 4.08
N SER A 257 10.11 10.36 3.30
CA SER A 257 8.70 10.67 3.58
C SER A 257 8.18 9.95 4.83
N PHE A 258 8.58 8.69 5.06
CA PHE A 258 8.20 7.94 6.26
C PHE A 258 8.84 8.57 7.50
N PHE A 259 10.14 8.87 7.43
CA PHE A 259 10.88 9.58 8.46
C PHE A 259 10.21 10.91 8.82
N ALA A 260 9.80 11.70 7.82
CA ALA A 260 9.12 12.98 8.05
C ALA A 260 7.83 12.82 8.86
N GLY A 261 7.04 11.78 8.57
CA GLY A 261 5.86 11.45 9.34
C GLY A 261 6.18 11.07 10.78
N ALA A 262 7.24 10.28 11.00
CA ALA A 262 7.70 9.89 12.34
C ALA A 262 8.31 11.07 13.14
N LEU A 263 8.98 12.01 12.46
CA LEU A 263 9.56 13.20 13.08
C LEU A 263 8.46 14.16 13.56
N LEU A 264 7.46 14.41 12.71
CA LEU A 264 6.36 15.32 13.03
C LEU A 264 5.36 14.72 14.02
N CYS A 265 5.16 13.40 13.94
CA CYS A 265 4.22 12.64 14.75
C CYS A 265 4.94 11.42 15.37
N PRO A 266 5.77 11.63 16.41
CA PRO A 266 6.50 10.56 17.09
C PRO A 266 5.55 9.52 17.68
N LYS A 267 5.97 8.25 17.71
CA LYS A 267 5.05 7.10 17.85
C LYS A 267 4.22 7.16 19.13
N VAL A 268 4.89 7.26 20.28
CA VAL A 268 4.22 7.24 21.59
C VAL A 268 3.40 8.51 21.84
N PRO A 269 3.94 9.74 21.67
CA PRO A 269 3.16 10.96 21.90
C PRO A 269 1.97 11.10 20.96
N PHE A 270 2.15 10.75 19.68
CA PHE A 270 1.06 10.85 18.71
C PHE A 270 -0.03 9.80 18.97
N ARG A 271 0.33 8.57 19.36
CA ARG A 271 -0.65 7.56 19.80
C ARG A 271 -1.46 8.04 21.00
N GLN A 272 -0.80 8.57 22.03
CA GLN A 272 -1.51 9.13 23.20
C GLN A 272 -2.45 10.27 22.82
N LEU A 273 -2.06 11.09 21.84
CA LEU A 273 -2.94 12.13 21.31
C LEU A 273 -4.15 11.51 20.59
N LEU A 274 -3.96 10.47 19.76
CA LEU A 274 -5.05 9.77 19.09
C LEU A 274 -6.01 9.12 20.09
N ASP A 275 -5.48 8.40 21.08
CA ASP A 275 -6.28 7.71 22.11
C ASP A 275 -7.17 8.69 22.88
N ARG A 276 -6.65 9.87 23.23
CA ARG A 276 -7.43 10.92 23.93
C ARG A 276 -8.53 11.56 23.09
N ASN A 277 -8.49 11.38 21.77
CA ASN A 277 -9.42 12.01 20.83
C ASN A 277 -10.23 11.00 20.02
N GLY A 278 -10.20 9.71 20.38
CA GLY A 278 -10.97 8.67 19.70
C GLY A 278 -10.63 8.49 18.22
N TYR A 279 -9.34 8.69 17.86
CA TYR A 279 -8.82 8.56 16.48
C TYR A 279 -9.51 9.46 15.43
N GLU A 280 -10.07 10.59 15.88
CA GLU A 280 -10.66 11.62 15.02
C GLU A 280 -9.62 12.30 14.11
N ILE A 281 -9.96 12.53 12.84
CA ILE A 281 -9.03 13.15 11.87
C ILE A 281 -8.61 14.56 12.30
N ASP A 282 -9.52 15.30 12.96
CA ASP A 282 -9.30 16.65 13.47
C ASP A 282 -8.12 16.80 14.45
N VAL A 283 -7.62 15.67 14.97
CA VAL A 283 -6.37 15.59 15.74
C VAL A 283 -5.18 16.24 15.02
N HIS A 284 -5.21 16.28 13.67
CA HIS A 284 -4.16 16.92 12.87
C HIS A 284 -3.96 18.40 13.24
N LYS A 285 -5.02 19.10 13.65
CA LYS A 285 -4.99 20.49 14.09
C LYS A 285 -4.20 20.62 15.39
N LYS A 286 -4.45 19.71 16.34
CA LYS A 286 -3.72 19.63 17.63
C LYS A 286 -2.26 19.23 17.44
N ALA A 287 -2.00 18.34 16.48
CA ALA A 287 -0.65 17.93 16.08
C ALA A 287 0.11 19.01 15.28
N GLY A 288 -0.61 20.01 14.76
CA GLY A 288 -0.04 21.07 13.93
C GLY A 288 0.54 20.57 12.60
N VAL A 289 -0.05 19.53 12.01
CA VAL A 289 0.34 18.91 10.73
C VAL A 289 -0.81 18.89 9.74
N SER A 290 -0.52 18.57 8.48
CA SER A 290 -1.59 18.35 7.51
C SER A 290 -2.36 17.06 7.86
N PRO A 291 -3.66 17.01 7.58
CA PRO A 291 -4.44 15.79 7.80
C PRO A 291 -3.90 14.59 7.01
N SER A 292 -3.28 14.79 5.84
CA SER A 292 -2.59 13.69 5.12
C SER A 292 -1.44 13.08 5.91
N VAL A 293 -0.66 13.89 6.63
CA VAL A 293 0.40 13.39 7.52
C VAL A 293 -0.21 12.67 8.71
N ALA A 294 -1.22 13.26 9.35
CA ALA A 294 -1.88 12.67 10.51
C ALA A 294 -2.52 11.32 10.19
N MET A 295 -3.31 11.24 9.10
CA MET A 295 -4.00 10.02 8.67
C MET A 295 -3.03 8.92 8.24
N ARG A 296 -1.98 9.25 7.46
CA ARG A 296 -0.93 8.27 7.12
C ARG A 296 -0.19 7.76 8.36
N ARG A 297 0.06 8.62 9.34
CA ARG A 297 0.73 8.20 10.57
C ARG A 297 -0.18 7.35 11.46
N MET A 298 -1.49 7.66 11.49
CA MET A 298 -2.50 6.92 12.23
C MET A 298 -2.47 5.43 11.90
N THR A 299 -2.28 5.08 10.62
CA THR A 299 -2.24 3.67 10.16
C THR A 299 -1.06 2.86 10.69
N VAL A 300 -0.03 3.50 11.27
CA VAL A 300 1.19 2.83 11.78
C VAL A 300 1.30 2.88 13.29
N VAL A 301 0.78 3.94 13.92
CA VAL A 301 0.89 4.13 15.37
C VAL A 301 -0.26 3.50 16.15
N SER A 302 -1.39 3.27 15.49
CA SER A 302 -2.55 2.58 16.03
C SER A 302 -2.16 1.18 16.54
N PRO A 303 -2.70 0.73 17.69
CA PRO A 303 -2.53 -0.64 18.16
C PRO A 303 -3.28 -1.65 17.27
N TYR A 304 -4.36 -1.22 16.62
CA TYR A 304 -5.05 -2.02 15.62
C TYR A 304 -4.31 -1.94 14.27
N PRO A 305 -3.89 -3.05 13.63
CA PRO A 305 -3.04 -3.01 12.45
C PRO A 305 -3.80 -3.00 11.12
N HIS A 306 -5.11 -3.27 11.12
CA HIS A 306 -5.89 -3.50 9.90
C HIS A 306 -6.42 -2.20 9.29
N TRP A 307 -5.52 -1.29 8.92
CA TRP A 307 -5.83 0.01 8.33
C TRP A 307 -5.59 0.07 6.83
N HIS A 308 -6.26 1.00 6.18
CA HIS A 308 -5.93 1.48 4.84
C HIS A 308 -6.03 3.01 4.79
N TYR A 309 -5.31 3.60 3.83
CA TYR A 309 -5.32 5.03 3.55
C TYR A 309 -5.32 5.26 2.04
N PHE A 310 -6.19 6.16 1.59
CA PHE A 310 -6.30 6.59 0.21
C PHE A 310 -6.21 8.11 0.13
N ASP A 311 -5.49 8.58 -0.89
CA ASP A 311 -5.34 9.99 -1.22
C ASP A 311 -5.72 10.17 -2.69
N ALA A 312 -6.90 10.73 -2.93
CA ALA A 312 -7.48 10.80 -4.26
C ALA A 312 -7.57 12.24 -4.78
N TYR A 313 -7.30 12.39 -6.07
CA TYR A 313 -7.53 13.60 -6.86
C TYR A 313 -8.70 13.33 -7.83
N GLY A 314 -9.23 14.40 -8.45
CA GLY A 314 -10.41 14.35 -9.33
C GLY A 314 -10.40 13.22 -10.38
N GLN A 315 -11.61 12.78 -10.77
CA GLN A 315 -11.93 11.71 -11.74
C GLN A 315 -11.00 10.49 -11.70
N ASN A 316 -11.14 9.69 -10.65
CA ASN A 316 -10.58 8.34 -10.55
C ASN A 316 -9.04 8.27 -10.59
N LYS A 317 -8.35 9.16 -9.87
CA LYS A 317 -6.89 9.08 -9.65
C LYS A 317 -6.52 9.04 -8.16
N LEU A 318 -5.52 8.24 -7.82
CA LEU A 318 -5.03 7.98 -6.45
C LEU A 318 -3.55 8.33 -6.44
N LYS A 319 -3.19 9.32 -5.63
CA LYS A 319 -1.82 9.79 -5.47
C LYS A 319 -1.01 8.89 -4.54
N ALA A 320 -1.62 8.47 -3.44
CA ALA A 320 -1.01 7.64 -2.43
C ALA A 320 -2.00 6.61 -1.90
N VAL A 321 -1.50 5.40 -1.68
CA VAL A 321 -2.28 4.28 -1.19
C VAL A 321 -1.46 3.47 -0.20
N TYR A 322 -2.06 3.11 0.91
CA TYR A 322 -1.54 2.13 1.87
C TYR A 322 -2.66 1.16 2.28
N ARG A 323 -2.36 -0.13 2.42
CA ARG A 323 -3.35 -1.22 2.59
C ARG A 323 -2.86 -2.29 3.58
N GLY A 324 -2.67 -1.91 4.85
CA GLY A 324 -2.28 -2.84 5.92
C GLY A 324 -3.30 -3.97 6.16
N ASN A 325 -4.57 -3.74 5.83
CA ASN A 325 -5.64 -4.74 5.89
C ASN A 325 -5.82 -5.59 4.62
N GLY A 326 -5.11 -5.26 3.52
CA GLY A 326 -5.23 -6.02 2.27
C GLY A 326 -6.45 -5.74 1.43
N ILE A 327 -7.21 -4.70 1.73
CA ILE A 327 -8.34 -4.27 0.90
C ILE A 327 -7.87 -4.20 -0.57
N PRO A 328 -8.63 -4.75 -1.55
CA PRO A 328 -8.26 -4.62 -2.94
C PRO A 328 -8.31 -3.14 -3.33
N LEU A 329 -7.52 -2.74 -4.32
CA LEU A 329 -7.59 -1.38 -4.83
C LEU A 329 -8.96 -1.17 -5.51
N PRO A 330 -9.54 0.04 -5.41
CA PRO A 330 -10.72 0.40 -6.18
C PRO A 330 -10.50 0.37 -7.70
N TRP A 331 -9.25 0.23 -8.15
CA TRP A 331 -8.87 -0.05 -9.54
C TRP A 331 -7.55 -0.83 -9.65
N GLY A 332 -7.40 -1.61 -10.72
CA GLY A 332 -6.13 -2.22 -11.09
C GLY A 332 -5.23 -1.20 -11.79
N ASN A 333 -4.09 -0.88 -11.16
CA ASN A 333 -3.08 0.11 -11.60
C ASN A 333 -3.53 1.57 -11.62
N MET A 334 -2.57 2.48 -11.50
CA MET A 334 -2.78 3.93 -11.43
C MET A 334 -3.34 4.60 -12.69
N ARG A 335 -3.67 3.82 -13.72
CA ARG A 335 -4.33 4.36 -14.91
C ARG A 335 -5.82 4.46 -14.66
N LYS A 336 -6.46 5.40 -15.34
CA LYS A 336 -7.91 5.61 -15.30
C LYS A 336 -8.60 4.27 -15.61
N VAL A 337 -9.39 3.77 -14.67
CA VAL A 337 -10.23 2.58 -14.90
C VAL A 337 -11.54 3.02 -15.52
N ASN A 338 -11.99 2.25 -16.52
CA ASN A 338 -13.20 2.53 -17.27
C ASN A 338 -14.47 2.41 -16.41
N ASP A 339 -14.48 1.49 -15.43
CA ASP A 339 -15.65 1.19 -14.60
C ASP A 339 -15.38 1.19 -13.08
N PRO A 340 -15.00 2.33 -12.48
CA PRO A 340 -14.73 2.39 -11.04
C PRO A 340 -16.04 2.46 -10.27
N CYS A 341 -16.17 1.62 -9.24
CA CYS A 341 -17.34 1.57 -8.37
C CYS A 341 -17.55 2.93 -7.67
N GLN A 342 -18.59 3.68 -8.02
CA GLN A 342 -18.84 5.02 -7.46
C GLN A 342 -19.26 5.02 -5.98
N HIS A 343 -19.45 3.85 -5.38
CA HIS A 343 -19.97 3.70 -4.01
C HIS A 343 -18.88 3.64 -2.93
N TRP A 344 -17.61 3.60 -3.31
CA TRP A 344 -16.52 3.78 -2.34
C TRP A 344 -16.63 5.17 -1.69
N ALA A 345 -16.39 5.23 -0.37
CA ALA A 345 -16.47 6.46 0.40
C ALA A 345 -15.66 7.60 -0.24
N VAL A 346 -14.45 7.30 -0.73
CA VAL A 346 -13.56 8.26 -1.39
C VAL A 346 -14.16 8.86 -2.67
N PHE A 347 -14.88 8.08 -3.49
CA PHE A 347 -15.45 8.58 -4.75
C PHE A 347 -16.75 9.33 -4.56
N ARG A 348 -17.64 8.85 -3.68
CA ARG A 348 -18.84 9.61 -3.32
C ARG A 348 -18.48 11.00 -2.80
N ARG A 349 -17.39 11.08 -2.06
CA ARG A 349 -16.91 12.34 -1.50
C ARG A 349 -16.25 13.26 -2.53
N LEU A 350 -15.69 12.69 -3.60
CA LEU A 350 -15.22 13.45 -4.75
C LEU A 350 -16.38 13.97 -5.60
N SER A 351 -17.45 13.18 -5.78
CA SER A 351 -18.64 13.58 -6.55
C SER A 351 -19.55 14.54 -5.79
N GLU A 352 -19.67 14.37 -4.47
CA GLU A 352 -20.49 15.20 -3.58
C GLU A 352 -19.61 15.78 -2.46
N PRO A 353 -18.85 16.86 -2.73
CA PRO A 353 -18.05 17.53 -1.71
C PRO A 353 -18.95 18.05 -0.59
N GLN A 354 -18.55 17.82 0.66
CA GLN A 354 -19.20 18.45 1.82
C GLN A 354 -18.15 19.10 2.72
N SER A 355 -18.59 19.89 3.70
CA SER A 355 -17.70 20.58 4.63
C SER A 355 -17.22 19.70 5.79
N ALA A 356 -18.09 18.82 6.31
CA ALA A 356 -17.81 17.94 7.45
C ALA A 356 -17.31 16.55 7.02
N SER A 357 -16.54 15.84 7.84
CA SER A 357 -16.12 14.48 7.51
C SER A 357 -17.31 13.51 7.36
N SER A 358 -17.12 12.44 6.59
CA SER A 358 -18.15 11.41 6.38
C SER A 358 -17.59 10.03 6.72
N ALA A 359 -18.24 9.38 7.68
CA ALA A 359 -18.03 7.96 7.97
C ALA A 359 -18.95 7.10 7.09
N GLN A 360 -18.50 5.90 6.69
CA GLN A 360 -19.27 4.96 5.90
C GLN A 360 -18.92 3.51 6.28
N ILE A 361 -19.93 2.71 6.58
CA ILE A 361 -19.81 1.24 6.66
C ILE A 361 -19.99 0.66 5.25
N SER A 362 -19.02 -0.14 4.82
CA SER A 362 -18.97 -0.73 3.48
C SER A 362 -18.73 -2.23 3.55
N ILE A 363 -19.42 -2.99 2.72
CA ILE A 363 -19.22 -4.42 2.55
C ILE A 363 -18.59 -4.67 1.19
N LEU A 364 -17.47 -5.37 1.18
CA LEU A 364 -16.71 -5.69 -0.03
C LEU A 364 -16.36 -7.17 -0.04
N HIS A 365 -16.63 -7.83 -1.16
CA HIS A 365 -16.20 -9.20 -1.37
C HIS A 365 -14.72 -9.23 -1.76
N VAL A 366 -13.90 -9.94 -0.99
CA VAL A 366 -12.45 -10.06 -1.21
C VAL A 366 -12.10 -11.54 -1.25
N GLY A 367 -11.70 -12.04 -2.41
CA GLY A 367 -11.72 -13.48 -2.67
C GLY A 367 -13.15 -13.99 -2.64
N ASP A 368 -13.39 -15.07 -1.89
CA ASP A 368 -14.71 -15.71 -1.72
C ASP A 368 -15.40 -15.31 -0.39
N GLU A 369 -14.92 -14.26 0.30
CA GLU A 369 -15.47 -13.85 1.59
C GLU A 369 -15.85 -12.36 1.64
N PRO A 370 -17.03 -11.99 2.16
CA PRO A 370 -17.37 -10.60 2.41
C PRO A 370 -16.65 -10.07 3.65
N ARG A 371 -16.13 -8.86 3.54
CA ARG A 371 -15.48 -8.13 4.63
C ARG A 371 -16.17 -6.80 4.89
N ILE A 372 -16.20 -6.41 6.15
CA ILE A 372 -16.81 -5.18 6.63
C ILE A 372 -15.71 -4.15 6.84
N TYR A 373 -15.83 -3.02 6.17
CA TYR A 373 -14.92 -1.89 6.33
C TYR A 373 -15.68 -0.70 6.89
N CYS A 374 -15.02 0.05 7.76
CA CYS A 374 -15.45 1.41 8.10
C CYS A 374 -14.42 2.38 7.52
N CYS A 375 -14.88 3.46 6.88
CA CYS A 375 -13.99 4.48 6.32
C CYS A 375 -14.47 5.88 6.73
N GLU A 376 -13.53 6.78 7.04
CA GLU A 376 -13.78 8.20 7.21
C GLU A 376 -13.08 9.00 6.10
N SER A 377 -13.83 9.90 5.45
CA SER A 377 -13.35 10.72 4.33
C SER A 377 -13.51 12.22 4.59
N ILE A 378 -12.54 13.02 4.13
CA ILE A 378 -12.56 14.49 4.18
C ILE A 378 -12.14 15.12 2.85
N ASN A 379 -12.77 16.25 2.50
CA ASN A 379 -12.32 17.07 1.37
C ASN A 379 -11.18 18.00 1.80
N MET A 380 -10.34 18.33 0.83
CA MET A 380 -9.28 19.33 0.99
C MET A 380 -8.95 19.99 -0.32
N THR A 381 -8.35 21.16 -0.21
CA THR A 381 -7.70 21.83 -1.33
C THR A 381 -6.20 21.89 -1.04
N ASP A 382 -5.39 21.49 -2.01
CA ASP A 382 -3.94 21.57 -1.87
C ASP A 382 -3.40 22.98 -2.16
N PRO A 383 -2.14 23.30 -1.79
CA PRO A 383 -1.53 24.60 -2.10
C PRO A 383 -1.55 25.03 -3.57
N ALA A 384 -1.74 24.11 -4.52
CA ALA A 384 -1.87 24.43 -5.94
C ALA A 384 -3.34 24.73 -6.33
N GLY A 385 -4.29 24.61 -5.42
CA GLY A 385 -5.71 24.86 -5.64
C GLY A 385 -6.49 23.62 -6.12
N ASN A 386 -5.90 22.43 -6.07
CA ASN A 386 -6.57 21.21 -6.53
C ASN A 386 -7.40 20.58 -5.41
N ASN A 387 -8.62 20.15 -5.75
CA ASN A 387 -9.49 19.43 -4.83
C ASN A 387 -9.06 17.97 -4.68
N ARG A 388 -9.09 17.50 -3.44
CA ARG A 388 -8.67 16.16 -3.02
C ARG A 388 -9.65 15.59 -2.02
N VAL A 389 -9.66 14.27 -1.95
CA VAL A 389 -10.29 13.54 -0.85
C VAL A 389 -9.25 12.63 -0.20
N LEU A 390 -9.14 12.76 1.12
CA LEU A 390 -8.39 11.82 1.93
C LEU A 390 -9.37 10.87 2.61
N CYS A 391 -9.04 9.59 2.61
CA CYS A 391 -9.84 8.56 3.23
C CYS A 391 -8.93 7.66 4.08
N ALA A 392 -9.29 7.45 5.33
CA ALA A 392 -8.72 6.41 6.17
C ALA A 392 -9.82 5.39 6.47
N GLY A 393 -9.47 4.12 6.61
CA GLY A 393 -10.43 3.12 7.00
C GLY A 393 -9.80 1.91 7.62
N ILE A 394 -10.64 1.07 8.21
CA ILE A 394 -10.27 -0.14 8.92
C ILE A 394 -11.12 -1.31 8.45
N ASP A 395 -10.54 -2.50 8.47
CA ASP A 395 -11.30 -3.76 8.40
C ASP A 395 -11.84 -4.06 9.80
N LEU A 396 -13.15 -4.29 9.95
CA LEU A 396 -13.76 -4.59 11.25
C LEU A 396 -13.74 -6.09 11.59
N ASN A 397 -13.56 -6.97 10.60
CA ASN A 397 -13.68 -8.42 10.80
C ASN A 397 -12.72 -8.95 11.87
N PRO A 398 -11.41 -8.62 11.86
CA PRO A 398 -10.48 -9.12 12.88
C PRO A 398 -10.85 -8.68 14.30
N ALA A 399 -11.40 -7.46 14.47
CA ALA A 399 -11.83 -6.97 15.76
C ALA A 399 -13.09 -7.68 16.26
N ILE A 400 -14.04 -7.96 15.36
CA ILE A 400 -15.27 -8.72 15.65
C ILE A 400 -14.91 -10.13 16.13
N ASP A 401 -14.09 -10.84 15.37
CA ASP A 401 -13.73 -12.23 15.68
C ASP A 401 -12.91 -12.32 16.98
N ALA A 402 -12.03 -11.33 17.24
CA ALA A 402 -11.27 -11.25 18.50
C ALA A 402 -12.14 -11.03 19.75
N GLN A 403 -13.38 -10.53 19.58
CA GLN A 403 -14.36 -10.40 20.67
C GLN A 403 -15.33 -11.58 20.76
N GLY A 404 -15.10 -12.64 19.99
CA GLY A 404 -15.94 -13.84 19.97
C GLY A 404 -17.19 -13.71 19.08
N GLY A 405 -17.27 -12.67 18.24
CA GLY A 405 -18.31 -12.52 17.23
C GLY A 405 -18.07 -13.41 16.00
N HIS A 406 -18.99 -13.36 15.04
CA HIS A 406 -18.90 -14.09 13.77
C HIS A 406 -18.91 -13.12 12.59
N SER A 407 -17.74 -12.54 12.29
CA SER A 407 -17.62 -11.46 11.30
C SER A 407 -18.16 -11.83 9.92
N LYS A 408 -17.92 -13.07 9.48
CA LYS A 408 -18.41 -13.60 8.19
C LYS A 408 -19.93 -13.66 8.11
N ALA A 409 -20.60 -14.10 9.17
CA ALA A 409 -22.06 -14.20 9.20
C ALA A 409 -22.71 -12.82 9.13
N ILE A 410 -22.18 -11.86 9.90
CA ILE A 410 -22.61 -10.45 9.91
C ILE A 410 -22.40 -9.81 8.53
N ALA A 411 -21.25 -10.09 7.91
CA ALA A 411 -20.91 -9.55 6.61
C ALA A 411 -21.83 -10.09 5.49
N GLU A 412 -22.18 -11.38 5.50
CA GLU A 412 -23.16 -11.95 4.57
C GLU A 412 -24.57 -11.42 4.82
N GLU A 413 -24.99 -11.27 6.08
CA GLU A 413 -26.30 -10.70 6.42
C GLU A 413 -26.43 -9.27 5.88
N LEU A 414 -25.47 -8.39 6.20
CA LEU A 414 -25.46 -7.01 5.70
C LEU A 414 -25.40 -6.94 4.17
N LYS A 415 -24.62 -7.83 3.54
CA LYS A 415 -24.54 -7.91 2.08
C LYS A 415 -25.89 -8.26 1.49
N ALA A 416 -26.57 -9.30 1.98
CA ALA A 416 -27.89 -9.72 1.50
C ALA A 416 -28.90 -8.57 1.63
N LEU A 417 -29.00 -7.96 2.82
CA LEU A 417 -29.89 -6.82 3.08
C LEU A 417 -29.64 -5.64 2.13
N CYS A 418 -28.37 -5.29 1.94
CA CYS A 418 -27.99 -4.22 1.02
C CYS A 418 -28.37 -4.57 -0.42
N VAL A 419 -28.09 -5.79 -0.89
CA VAL A 419 -28.38 -6.21 -2.27
C VAL A 419 -29.89 -6.20 -2.54
N GLU A 420 -30.70 -6.72 -1.62
CA GLU A 420 -32.17 -6.68 -1.69
C GLU A 420 -32.71 -5.24 -1.76
N SER A 421 -32.00 -4.28 -1.15
CA SER A 421 -32.36 -2.86 -1.12
C SER A 421 -31.66 -2.01 -2.19
N GLY A 422 -31.18 -2.61 -3.28
CA GLY A 422 -30.53 -1.87 -4.39
C GLY A 422 -29.10 -1.40 -4.12
N GLY A 423 -28.45 -1.98 -3.11
CA GLY A 423 -27.04 -1.84 -2.77
C GLY A 423 -26.73 -1.07 -1.49
N SER A 424 -27.73 -0.55 -0.79
CA SER A 424 -27.57 0.11 0.52
C SER A 424 -28.77 -0.19 1.42
N ALA A 425 -28.55 -0.44 2.71
CA ALA A 425 -29.62 -0.74 3.65
C ALA A 425 -29.28 -0.22 5.07
N PRO A 426 -30.28 0.10 5.90
CA PRO A 426 -30.08 0.42 7.30
C PRO A 426 -29.47 -0.79 8.04
N ILE A 427 -28.60 -0.51 9.01
CA ILE A 427 -27.92 -1.55 9.80
C ILE A 427 -28.91 -2.11 10.84
N PRO A 428 -29.15 -3.44 10.88
CA PRO A 428 -29.99 -4.06 11.91
C PRO A 428 -29.49 -3.79 13.34
N ARG A 429 -30.42 -3.68 14.29
CA ARG A 429 -30.12 -3.31 15.68
C ARG A 429 -29.14 -4.25 16.38
N HIS A 430 -29.17 -5.56 16.09
CA HIS A 430 -28.21 -6.51 16.69
C HIS A 430 -26.79 -6.27 16.18
N ILE A 431 -26.64 -5.96 14.88
CA ILE A 431 -25.34 -5.62 14.27
C ILE A 431 -24.84 -4.25 14.76
N GLU A 432 -25.75 -3.28 14.93
CA GLU A 432 -25.43 -1.96 15.49
C GLU A 432 -24.83 -2.08 16.90
N GLN A 433 -25.38 -2.94 17.76
CA GLN A 433 -24.86 -3.20 19.10
C GLN A 433 -23.44 -3.79 19.08
N GLU A 434 -23.19 -4.70 18.14
CA GLU A 434 -21.87 -5.30 17.96
C GLU A 434 -20.86 -4.26 17.47
N PHE A 435 -21.18 -3.50 16.43
CA PHE A 435 -20.29 -2.44 15.93
C PHE A 435 -20.06 -1.32 16.96
N THR A 436 -21.05 -0.99 17.78
CA THR A 436 -20.89 -0.05 18.91
C THR A 436 -19.89 -0.58 19.93
N THR A 437 -19.90 -1.89 20.19
CA THR A 437 -18.94 -2.53 21.10
C THR A 437 -17.53 -2.48 20.50
N ILE A 438 -17.39 -2.81 19.22
CA ILE A 438 -16.12 -2.71 18.50
C ILE A 438 -15.59 -1.28 18.45
N ALA A 439 -16.45 -0.28 18.19
CA ALA A 439 -16.07 1.13 18.19
C ALA A 439 -15.44 1.56 19.53
N LYS A 440 -16.02 1.12 20.65
CA LYS A 440 -15.50 1.40 22.01
C LYS A 440 -14.18 0.70 22.30
N ILE A 441 -14.03 -0.54 21.88
CA ILE A 441 -12.81 -1.34 22.11
C ILE A 441 -11.64 -0.78 21.30
N LEU A 442 -11.89 -0.47 20.03
CA LEU A 442 -10.88 0.15 19.17
C LEU A 442 -10.64 1.63 19.54
N ASN A 443 -11.58 2.25 20.26
CA ASN A 443 -11.59 3.67 20.58
C ASN A 443 -11.58 4.54 19.30
N ILE A 444 -12.35 4.13 18.28
CA ILE A 444 -12.41 4.80 16.98
C ILE A 444 -13.82 5.36 16.78
N ASN A 445 -13.99 6.65 17.03
CA ASN A 445 -15.30 7.32 17.09
C ASN A 445 -16.04 7.33 15.75
N TRP A 446 -15.32 7.36 14.63
CA TRP A 446 -15.94 7.34 13.31
C TRP A 446 -16.54 5.98 12.93
N VAL A 447 -16.23 4.89 13.66
CA VAL A 447 -16.97 3.62 13.53
C VAL A 447 -18.41 3.79 14.00
N GLU A 448 -18.61 4.39 15.17
CA GLU A 448 -19.94 4.67 15.73
C GLU A 448 -20.69 5.68 14.84
N ARG A 449 -20.02 6.75 14.37
CA ARG A 449 -20.65 7.69 13.43
C ARG A 449 -21.07 7.03 12.12
N GLY A 450 -20.37 5.99 11.67
CA GLY A 450 -20.73 5.22 10.48
C GLY A 450 -22.08 4.50 10.61
N LEU A 451 -22.55 4.24 11.83
CA LEU A 451 -23.81 3.54 12.10
C LEU A 451 -25.05 4.41 11.86
N TYR A 452 -24.90 5.74 11.86
CA TYR A 452 -26.00 6.67 11.57
C TYR A 452 -26.37 6.74 10.09
N SER A 453 -25.64 6.02 9.23
CA SER A 453 -25.87 5.95 7.79
C SER A 453 -26.06 4.51 7.36
N ASP A 454 -26.77 4.32 6.24
CA ASP A 454 -26.94 3.00 5.64
C ASP A 454 -25.59 2.34 5.32
N ALA A 455 -25.50 1.05 5.62
CA ALA A 455 -24.42 0.21 5.12
C ALA A 455 -24.52 0.10 3.60
N ARG A 456 -23.37 -0.07 2.94
CA ARG A 456 -23.29 -0.08 1.47
C ARG A 456 -22.46 -1.24 0.96
N VAL A 457 -22.97 -1.92 -0.06
CA VAL A 457 -22.16 -2.88 -0.81
C VAL A 457 -21.35 -2.14 -1.88
N ILE A 458 -20.04 -2.35 -1.86
CA ILE A 458 -19.06 -1.81 -2.81
C ILE A 458 -18.37 -2.95 -3.57
N CYS A 459 -17.70 -2.63 -4.68
CA CYS A 459 -16.98 -3.61 -5.48
C CYS A 459 -15.61 -3.10 -5.94
N SER A 460 -14.66 -4.02 -6.15
CA SER A 460 -13.33 -3.69 -6.62
C SER A 460 -13.31 -3.24 -8.09
N ARG A 461 -14.26 -3.74 -8.90
CA ARG A 461 -14.46 -3.37 -10.31
C ARG A 461 -15.95 -3.47 -10.68
N GLY A 462 -16.38 -2.68 -11.67
CA GLY A 462 -17.77 -2.72 -12.14
C GLY A 462 -18.24 -4.10 -12.62
N ALA A 463 -17.36 -4.88 -13.24
CA ALA A 463 -17.67 -6.24 -13.72
C ALA A 463 -18.07 -7.23 -12.60
N VAL A 464 -17.66 -6.98 -11.36
CA VAL A 464 -17.96 -7.81 -10.18
C VAL A 464 -18.92 -7.10 -9.22
N CYS A 465 -19.79 -6.22 -9.74
CA CYS A 465 -20.75 -5.49 -8.92
C CYS A 465 -21.79 -6.46 -8.30
N PRO A 466 -21.91 -6.54 -6.96
CA PRO A 466 -22.88 -7.43 -6.32
C PRO A 466 -24.31 -6.87 -6.29
N ARG A 467 -24.50 -5.61 -6.69
CA ARG A 467 -25.80 -4.92 -6.61
C ARG A 467 -26.75 -5.49 -7.65
N GLN A 468 -28.04 -5.52 -7.29
CA GLN A 468 -29.12 -5.94 -8.18
C GLN A 468 -30.18 -4.83 -8.22
N PRO A 469 -30.39 -4.16 -9.38
CA PRO A 469 -29.63 -4.29 -10.63
C PRO A 469 -28.17 -3.82 -10.49
N SER A 470 -27.27 -4.35 -11.32
CA SER A 470 -25.87 -3.90 -11.33
C SER A 470 -25.77 -2.44 -11.79
N CYS A 471 -24.84 -1.69 -11.20
CA CYS A 471 -24.57 -0.29 -11.58
C CYS A 471 -24.17 -0.12 -13.05
N TYR A 472 -23.77 -1.20 -13.73
CA TYR A 472 -23.28 -1.19 -15.12
C TYR A 472 -24.19 -1.95 -16.08
N GLN A 473 -25.36 -2.43 -15.63
CA GLN A 473 -26.28 -3.26 -16.44
C GLN A 473 -27.22 -2.47 -17.38
N ARG A 474 -26.94 -1.19 -17.66
CA ARG A 474 -27.70 -0.37 -18.62
C ARG A 474 -26.79 0.40 -19.56
N CYS A 475 -26.26 -0.29 -20.57
CA CYS A 475 -25.72 0.33 -21.81
C CYS A 475 -25.71 -0.66 -23.00
N GLY A 476 -26.62 -1.65 -23.01
CA GLY A 476 -26.61 -2.73 -24.01
C GLY A 476 -27.91 -2.98 -24.77
N ASP A 477 -29.08 -2.58 -24.24
CA ASP A 477 -30.36 -2.89 -24.89
C ASP A 477 -31.29 -1.67 -24.83
N SER A 478 -31.11 -0.75 -25.78
CA SER A 478 -32.18 0.12 -26.26
C SER A 478 -32.30 -0.10 -27.76
N GLY A 479 -33.19 -1.03 -28.09
CA GLY A 479 -33.64 -1.53 -29.38
C GLY A 479 -33.28 -0.72 -30.63
N ASP A 480 -32.52 -1.36 -31.52
CA ASP A 480 -32.89 -1.39 -32.93
C ASP A 480 -34.08 -2.35 -33.08
N ASN A 481 -35.27 -1.76 -33.18
CA ASN A 481 -36.44 -2.35 -33.83
C ASN A 481 -37.33 -1.17 -34.25
N ASP A 482 -37.04 -0.63 -35.44
CA ASP A 482 -38.01 -0.37 -36.50
C ASP A 482 -37.28 -0.21 -37.84
#